data_AF-A1SVM7-F1
#
_entry.id   AF-A1SVM7-F1
#
_cell.length_a   1.000
_cell.length_b   1.000
_cell.length_c   1.000
_cell.angle_alpha   90.00
_cell.angle_beta   90.00
_cell.angle_gamma   90.00
#
_symmetry.space_group_name_H-M   'P 1'
#
loop_
_entity.id
_entity.type
_entity.pdbx_description
1 polymer ?
#
loop_
_entity_poly.entity_id
_entity_poly.type
_entity_poly.pdbx_seq_one_letter_code
_entity_poly.pdbx_strand_id
1 'polypeptide(L)'
;MNNPEITKTQLITLLSNWGEGKISSQQLQDWMITFYDPPEVSIGPTEPEWTQLAMNIIMNEYEIAKTKKFRLENYALAIAFAECTEETFNQSKHLFIYDGFSD
;
A
#
# COMPACT_ATOMS: atom_id res chain seq x y z
N MET A 1 -24.46 -9.75 1.91
CA MET A 1 -23.08 -10.13 2.29
C MET A 1 -22.28 -8.86 2.22
N ASN A 2 -21.64 -8.43 3.30
CA ASN A 2 -20.72 -7.30 3.22
C ASN A 2 -19.43 -7.84 2.64
N ASN A 3 -19.07 -7.39 1.45
CA ASN A 3 -17.72 -7.63 0.94
C ASN A 3 -16.73 -6.98 1.92
N PRO A 4 -15.61 -7.63 2.24
CA PRO A 4 -14.57 -6.99 3.02
C PRO A 4 -14.08 -5.73 2.31
N GLU A 5 -13.92 -4.64 3.06
CA GLU A 5 -13.47 -3.35 2.53
C GLU A 5 -12.16 -2.95 3.20
N ILE A 6 -11.22 -2.44 2.41
CA ILE A 6 -9.99 -1.82 2.90
C ILE A 6 -10.10 -0.31 2.73
N THR A 7 -10.13 0.38 3.85
CA THR A 7 -10.08 1.85 3.90
C THR A 7 -8.65 2.36 3.77
N LYS A 8 -8.48 3.59 3.30
CA LYS A 8 -7.18 4.26 3.26
C LYS A 8 -6.52 4.31 4.64
N THR A 9 -7.30 4.59 5.69
CA THR A 9 -6.80 4.63 7.07
C THR A 9 -6.25 3.29 7.53
N GLN A 10 -6.90 2.17 7.18
CA GLN A 10 -6.37 0.83 7.51
C GLN A 10 -5.03 0.58 6.82
N LEU A 11 -4.92 0.92 5.52
CA LEU A 11 -3.67 0.76 4.79
C LEU A 11 -2.54 1.63 5.39
N ILE A 12 -2.81 2.91 5.66
CA ILE A 12 -1.83 3.82 6.28
C ILE A 12 -1.41 3.30 7.65
N THR A 13 -2.35 2.86 8.48
CA THR A 13 -2.05 2.33 9.83
C THR A 13 -1.14 1.11 9.75
N LEU A 14 -1.39 0.20 8.80
CA LEU A 14 -0.54 -0.97 8.56
C LEU A 14 0.89 -0.55 8.15
N LEU A 15 1.01 0.38 7.19
CA LEU A 15 2.29 0.90 6.73
C LEU A 15 3.05 1.62 7.84
N SER A 16 2.38 2.42 8.66
CA SER A 16 2.97 3.09 9.83
C SER A 16 3.44 2.07 10.88
N ASN A 17 2.63 1.05 11.19
CA ASN A 17 3.05 -0.01 12.11
C ASN A 17 4.29 -0.75 11.61
N TRP A 18 4.41 -0.96 10.29
CA TRP A 18 5.61 -1.54 9.70
C TRP A 18 6.81 -0.59 9.80
N GLY A 19 6.65 0.69 9.42
CA GLY A 19 7.71 1.71 9.51
C GLY A 19 8.21 1.96 10.94
N GLU A 20 7.35 1.81 11.94
CA GLU A 20 7.68 1.90 13.37
C GLU A 20 8.26 0.59 13.95
N GLY A 21 8.37 -0.47 13.14
CA GLY A 21 8.89 -1.78 13.57
C GLY A 21 7.95 -2.57 14.48
N LYS A 22 6.66 -2.20 14.56
CA LYS A 22 5.64 -2.94 15.33
C LYS A 22 5.23 -4.24 14.65
N ILE A 23 5.35 -4.30 13.32
CA ILE A 23 5.16 -5.52 12.53
C ILE A 23 6.36 -5.73 11.61
N SER A 24 6.65 -6.99 11.31
CA SER A 24 7.69 -7.40 10.37
C SER A 24 7.26 -7.22 8.91
N SER A 25 8.23 -7.19 7.99
CA SER A 25 7.96 -7.22 6.54
C SER A 25 7.14 -8.43 6.10
N GLN A 26 7.28 -9.57 6.78
CA GLN A 26 6.47 -10.76 6.51
C GLN A 26 5.01 -10.52 6.90
N GLN A 27 4.77 -9.96 8.10
CA GLN A 27 3.40 -9.65 8.54
C GLN A 27 2.73 -8.60 7.67
N LEU A 28 3.49 -7.63 7.14
CA LEU A 28 3.00 -6.70 6.14
C LEU A 28 2.56 -7.44 4.87
N GLN A 29 3.41 -8.30 4.31
CA GLN A 29 3.12 -9.05 3.08
C GLN A 29 1.96 -10.03 3.25
N ASP A 30 1.90 -10.76 4.37
CA ASP A 30 0.81 -11.70 4.65
C ASP A 30 -0.56 -10.99 4.68
N TRP A 31 -0.59 -9.75 5.19
CA TRP A 31 -1.79 -8.92 5.15
C TRP A 31 -2.15 -8.55 3.71
N MET A 32 -1.18 -8.16 2.88
CA MET A 32 -1.44 -7.82 1.47
C MET A 32 -1.99 -9.03 0.70
N ILE A 33 -1.40 -10.21 0.88
CA ILE A 33 -1.90 -11.46 0.27
C ILE A 33 -3.33 -11.74 0.73
N THR A 34 -3.61 -11.61 2.04
CA THR A 34 -4.93 -11.92 2.61
C THR A 34 -6.04 -11.00 2.07
N PHE A 35 -5.73 -9.74 1.79
CA PHE A 35 -6.73 -8.72 1.45
C PHE A 35 -6.69 -8.24 -0.01
N TYR A 36 -5.65 -8.55 -0.78
CA TYR A 36 -5.53 -8.17 -2.18
C TYR A 36 -5.73 -9.35 -3.15
N ASP A 37 -5.28 -10.56 -2.79
CA ASP A 37 -5.44 -11.76 -3.63
C ASP A 37 -6.93 -12.15 -3.84
N PRO A 38 -7.84 -12.02 -2.85
CA PRO A 38 -9.25 -12.31 -3.08
C PRO A 38 -9.91 -11.21 -3.92
N PRO A 39 -10.55 -11.52 -5.07
CA PRO A 39 -11.19 -10.55 -5.96
C PRO A 39 -12.44 -9.88 -5.36
N GLU A 40 -12.83 -10.25 -4.15
CA GLU A 40 -14.05 -9.81 -3.48
C GLU A 40 -13.81 -8.63 -2.52
N VAL A 41 -12.56 -8.24 -2.28
CA VAL A 41 -12.23 -7.12 -1.38
C VAL A 41 -12.33 -5.79 -2.11
N SER A 42 -13.12 -4.85 -1.58
CA SER A 42 -13.21 -3.49 -2.13
C SER A 42 -12.12 -2.60 -1.52
N ILE A 43 -11.32 -1.93 -2.36
CA ILE A 43 -10.19 -1.11 -1.93
C ILE A 43 -10.53 0.37 -2.09
N GLY A 44 -10.63 1.08 -0.96
CA GLY A 44 -10.91 2.51 -0.89
C GLY A 44 -12.28 2.94 -1.43
N PRO A 45 -13.40 2.26 -1.14
CA PRO A 45 -14.70 2.55 -1.77
C PRO A 45 -15.22 3.99 -1.57
N THR A 46 -14.71 4.71 -0.56
CA THR A 46 -15.06 6.11 -0.26
C THR A 46 -14.04 7.12 -0.76
N GLU A 47 -12.96 6.67 -1.40
CA GLU A 47 -11.86 7.52 -1.85
C GLU A 47 -12.03 7.93 -3.33
N PRO A 48 -11.40 9.03 -3.78
CA PRO A 48 -11.33 9.34 -5.21
C PRO A 48 -10.62 8.26 -6.03
N GLU A 49 -10.89 8.18 -7.33
CA GLU A 49 -10.33 7.15 -8.23
C GLU A 49 -8.80 7.07 -8.20
N TRP A 50 -8.10 8.22 -8.17
CA TRP A 50 -6.64 8.25 -8.10
C TRP A 50 -6.11 7.67 -6.79
N THR A 51 -6.78 7.93 -5.67
CA THR A 51 -6.43 7.38 -4.36
C THR A 51 -6.72 5.89 -4.30
N GLN A 52 -7.86 5.43 -4.84
CA GLN A 52 -8.16 4.01 -4.99
C GLN A 52 -7.08 3.30 -5.81
N LEU A 53 -6.69 3.88 -6.93
CA LEU A 53 -5.63 3.34 -7.79
C LEU A 53 -4.28 3.31 -7.05
N ALA A 54 -3.94 4.33 -6.28
CA ALA A 54 -2.73 4.35 -5.47
C ALA A 54 -2.73 3.22 -4.43
N MET A 55 -3.83 3.04 -3.71
CA MET A 55 -4.00 1.95 -2.74
C MET A 55 -3.86 0.58 -3.41
N ASN A 56 -4.48 0.37 -4.57
CA ASN A 56 -4.36 -0.88 -5.33
C ASN A 56 -2.91 -1.16 -5.74
N ILE A 57 -2.19 -0.16 -6.25
CA ILE A 57 -0.78 -0.31 -6.63
C ILE A 57 0.08 -0.64 -5.41
N ILE A 58 -0.11 0.04 -4.29
CA ILE A 58 0.63 -0.22 -3.05
C ILE A 58 0.43 -1.66 -2.59
N MET A 59 -0.82 -2.11 -2.53
CA MET A 59 -1.15 -3.47 -2.08
C MET A 59 -0.58 -4.52 -3.03
N ASN A 60 -0.69 -4.33 -4.34
CA ASN A 60 -0.12 -5.22 -5.35
C ASN A 60 1.41 -5.34 -5.22
N GLU A 61 2.13 -4.22 -5.11
CA GLU A 61 3.59 -4.26 -5.04
C GLU A 61 4.10 -5.00 -3.81
N TYR A 62 3.50 -4.76 -2.64
CA TYR A 62 3.87 -5.48 -1.42
C TYR A 62 3.41 -6.95 -1.41
N GLU A 63 2.37 -7.29 -2.16
CA GLU A 63 1.94 -8.68 -2.37
C GLU A 63 3.00 -9.45 -3.18
N ILE A 64 3.41 -8.96 -4.36
CA ILE A 64 4.33 -9.68 -5.26
C ILE A 64 5.82 -9.54 -4.92
N ALA A 65 6.24 -8.46 -4.26
CA ALA A 65 7.66 -8.18 -4.06
C ALA A 65 8.30 -9.14 -3.04
N LYS A 66 9.58 -9.48 -3.25
CA LYS A 66 10.33 -10.25 -2.25
C LYS A 66 10.57 -9.37 -1.02
N THR A 67 10.26 -9.86 0.19
CA THR A 67 10.43 -9.11 1.45
C THR A 67 11.81 -8.46 1.64
N LYS A 68 12.89 -9.05 1.08
CA LYS A 68 14.23 -8.46 1.07
C LYS A 68 14.35 -7.10 0.35
N LYS A 69 13.38 -6.76 -0.52
CA LYS A 69 13.29 -5.46 -1.20
C LYS A 69 12.57 -4.41 -0.36
N PHE A 70 11.95 -4.81 0.75
CA PHE A 70 11.18 -3.88 1.56
C PHE A 70 12.15 -3.05 2.38
N ARG A 71 12.23 -1.75 2.08
CA ARG A 71 13.10 -0.82 2.77
C ARG A 71 12.29 -0.04 3.79
N LEU A 72 12.56 -0.26 5.08
CA LEU A 72 11.86 0.45 6.16
C LEU A 72 11.99 1.96 6.03
N GLU A 73 13.10 2.48 5.52
CA GLU A 73 13.31 3.91 5.24
C GLU A 73 12.31 4.49 4.22
N ASN A 74 11.67 3.64 3.41
CA ASN A 74 10.80 4.04 2.31
C ASN A 74 9.31 3.84 2.58
N TYR A 75 8.91 3.39 3.77
CA TYR A 75 7.48 3.28 4.13
C TYR A 75 6.72 4.60 3.97
N ALA A 76 7.41 5.72 4.20
CA ALA A 76 6.85 7.06 4.04
C ALA A 76 6.47 7.37 2.58
N LEU A 77 7.14 6.77 1.59
CA LEU A 77 6.78 6.91 0.18
C LEU A 77 5.45 6.20 -0.13
N ALA A 78 5.21 5.04 0.49
CA ALA A 78 3.94 4.32 0.37
C ALA A 78 2.79 5.11 0.99
N ILE A 79 3.00 5.69 2.18
CA ILE A 79 2.00 6.54 2.84
C ILE A 79 1.73 7.80 2.01
N ALA A 80 2.76 8.50 1.56
CA ALA A 80 2.63 9.69 0.72
C ALA A 80 1.91 9.38 -0.62
N PHE A 81 2.07 8.17 -1.15
CA PHE A 81 1.33 7.74 -2.33
C PHE A 81 -0.13 7.44 -2.03
N ALA A 82 -0.45 6.79 -0.90
CA ALA A 82 -1.84 6.60 -0.45
C ALA A 82 -2.56 7.94 -0.18
N GLU A 83 -1.82 8.99 0.18
CA GLU A 83 -2.34 10.35 0.44
C GLU A 83 -2.30 11.28 -0.78
N CYS A 84 -1.97 10.77 -1.98
CA CYS A 84 -1.82 11.62 -3.15
C CYS A 84 -3.12 12.36 -3.55
N THR A 85 -2.96 13.51 -4.18
CA THR A 85 -4.01 14.17 -4.95
C THR A 85 -3.91 13.78 -6.43
N GLU A 86 -4.89 14.17 -7.23
CA GLU A 86 -4.84 13.97 -8.68
C GLU A 86 -3.56 14.57 -9.30
N GLU A 87 -3.15 15.76 -8.87
CA GLU A 87 -1.97 16.47 -9.37
C GLU A 87 -0.66 15.75 -9.00
N THR A 88 -0.60 15.14 -7.82
CA THR A 88 0.62 14.49 -7.32
C THR A 88 0.69 13.00 -7.61
N PHE A 89 -0.41 12.39 -8.08
CA PHE A 89 -0.51 10.93 -8.27
C PHE A 89 0.66 10.34 -9.05
N ASN A 90 0.97 10.88 -10.23
CA ASN A 90 2.04 10.34 -11.07
C ASN A 90 3.43 10.52 -10.44
N GLN A 91 3.66 11.62 -9.75
CA GLN A 91 4.91 11.88 -9.04
C GLN A 91 5.08 10.90 -7.87
N SER A 92 4.08 10.79 -7.00
CA SER A 92 4.11 9.88 -5.86
C SER A 92 4.21 8.42 -6.29
N LYS A 93 3.53 8.03 -7.37
CA LYS A 93 3.66 6.70 -7.97
C LYS A 93 5.10 6.41 -8.40
N HIS A 94 5.73 7.36 -9.10
CA HIS A 94 7.10 7.19 -9.55
C HIS A 94 8.06 7.01 -8.37
N LEU A 95 7.96 7.89 -7.36
CA LEU A 95 8.78 7.80 -6.14
C LEU A 95 8.57 6.45 -5.42
N PHE A 96 7.32 6.01 -5.25
CA PHE A 96 7.01 4.74 -4.61
C PHE A 96 7.60 3.53 -5.35
N ILE A 97 7.39 3.43 -6.67
CA ILE A 97 7.85 2.28 -7.46
C ILE A 97 9.37 2.26 -7.58
N TYR A 98 9.98 3.40 -7.93
CA TYR A 98 11.41 3.45 -8.24
C TYR A 98 12.28 3.60 -7.01
N ASP A 99 11.93 4.48 -6.08
CA ASP A 99 12.75 4.71 -4.89
C ASP A 99 12.37 3.74 -3.78
N GLY A 100 11.09 3.32 -3.70
CA GLY A 100 10.59 2.39 -2.68
C GLY A 100 11.07 0.95 -2.81
N PHE A 101 11.22 0.44 -4.04
CA PHE A 101 11.56 -0.98 -4.33
C PHE A 101 12.81 -1.19 -5.19
N SER A 102 13.63 -0.14 -5.41
CA SER A 102 14.84 -0.23 -6.23
C SER A 102 15.73 -1.43 -5.84
N ASP A 103 16.28 -2.10 -6.86
CA ASP A 103 17.19 -3.25 -6.72
C ASP A 103 18.46 -2.94 -5.90
#